data_AF-A0A194XEN7-F1
#
_entry.id   AF-A0A194XEN7-F1
#
_cell.length_a   1.000
_cell.length_b   1.000
_cell.length_c   1.000
_cell.angle_alpha   90.00
_cell.angle_beta   90.00
_cell.angle_gamma   90.00
#
_symmetry.space_group_name_H-M   'P 1'
#
loop_
_entity.id
_entity.type
_entity.pdbx_description
1 polymer ?
#
loop_
_entity_poly.entity_id
_entity_poly.type
_entity_poly.pdbx_seq_one_letter_code
_entity_poly.pdbx_strand_id
1 'polypeptide(L)'
;MANIRSTTQHLYKGSQYEAISLVRQALGLPSSKISDKKYNVKDAVFVSIDFENVQKLIQDPDEPYLKTQMGVCILDTQKISTSPADTVLQTYNFTTGLWTDRDDHFSFGHTELSTIRQLTSELENLIDRKRNIILLAHSISCELTILRKLGFDLDTGISAIIDTQQFMREIIPTEDGLVKTLESLLDSLDIKHKNLHVGGNDANFTMKALMLLVVSSFKDDLKKNNILDENVRERLQHIGNIGKAKIPSEKVSSPRLATKQSPLQASLEKTAAVLQHKITQASFPSDAAILDHKTKLLKQLQNLQKIPGQQPQGQQPLPTYQQYPVQSCHVQVPYGYQNLGMHAAYQQMQYQQVMYVYQYAI
;
A
#
# COMPACT_ATOMS: atom_id res chain seq x y z
N MET A 1 10.78 -15.63 -28.47
CA MET A 1 10.29 -14.89 -27.29
C MET A 1 8.90 -15.42 -26.96
N ALA A 2 8.80 -16.21 -25.89
CA ALA A 2 7.57 -16.89 -25.52
C ALA A 2 6.53 -15.86 -25.03
N ASN A 3 5.29 -16.07 -25.45
CA ASN A 3 4.15 -15.21 -25.22
C ASN A 3 3.74 -15.31 -23.73
N ILE A 4 4.26 -14.43 -22.87
CA ILE A 4 3.86 -14.29 -21.46
C ILE A 4 2.52 -13.52 -21.45
N ARG A 5 1.47 -14.18 -21.89
CA ARG A 5 0.08 -13.82 -21.60
C ARG A 5 -0.50 -14.99 -20.83
N SER A 6 -1.15 -14.73 -19.68
CA SER A 6 -2.06 -15.64 -18.97
C SER A 6 -1.56 -16.39 -17.71
N THR A 7 -1.26 -15.68 -16.63
CA THR A 7 -1.36 -16.24 -15.25
C THR A 7 -2.16 -15.33 -14.31
N THR A 8 -1.92 -14.02 -14.32
CA THR A 8 -2.55 -13.10 -13.36
C THR A 8 -4.07 -12.92 -13.55
N GLN A 9 -4.63 -13.22 -14.73
CA GLN A 9 -6.09 -13.25 -14.94
C GLN A 9 -6.80 -14.31 -14.09
N HIS A 10 -6.08 -15.30 -13.53
CA HIS A 10 -6.67 -16.30 -12.64
C HIS A 10 -6.78 -15.85 -11.18
N LEU A 11 -5.97 -14.90 -10.72
CA LEU A 11 -6.04 -14.38 -9.34
C LEU A 11 -7.28 -13.50 -9.09
N TYR A 12 -7.90 -13.00 -10.17
CA TYR A 12 -9.18 -12.27 -10.15
C TYR A 12 -10.42 -13.18 -10.33
N LYS A 13 -10.30 -14.52 -10.31
CA LYS A 13 -11.39 -15.45 -10.70
C LYS A 13 -12.36 -15.86 -9.58
N GLY A 14 -12.47 -15.05 -8.54
CA GLY A 14 -13.68 -15.06 -7.73
C GLY A 14 -14.69 -14.07 -8.29
N SER A 15 -15.94 -14.47 -8.52
CA SER A 15 -17.02 -13.48 -8.53
C SER A 15 -16.93 -12.66 -7.23
N GLN A 16 -17.33 -11.40 -7.22
CA GLN A 16 -17.34 -10.53 -6.02
C GLN A 16 -17.83 -11.29 -4.76
N TYR A 17 -18.92 -12.07 -4.88
CA TYR A 17 -19.45 -12.97 -3.84
C TYR A 17 -18.51 -14.05 -3.27
N GLU A 18 -17.42 -14.40 -3.95
CA GLU A 18 -16.40 -15.32 -3.44
C GLU A 18 -15.42 -14.62 -2.48
N ALA A 19 -15.27 -13.29 -2.57
CA ALA A 19 -14.35 -12.54 -1.72
C ALA A 19 -14.78 -12.58 -0.24
N ILE A 20 -16.06 -12.39 0.07
CA ILE A 20 -16.57 -12.48 1.45
C ILE A 20 -16.30 -13.87 2.03
N SER A 21 -16.63 -14.92 1.29
CA SER A 21 -16.39 -16.31 1.69
C SER A 21 -14.90 -16.57 1.96
N LEU A 22 -14.04 -16.12 1.04
CA LEU A 22 -12.59 -16.29 1.15
C LEU A 22 -12.03 -15.57 2.37
N VAL A 23 -12.39 -14.30 2.58
CA VAL A 23 -11.92 -13.52 3.73
C VAL A 23 -12.42 -14.11 5.04
N ARG A 24 -13.68 -14.57 5.11
CA ARG A 24 -14.23 -15.27 6.27
C ARG A 24 -13.40 -16.52 6.59
N GLN A 25 -13.18 -17.39 5.61
CA GLN A 25 -12.41 -18.62 5.79
C GLN A 25 -10.97 -18.35 6.21
N ALA A 26 -10.31 -17.36 5.60
CA ALA A 26 -8.95 -16.95 5.94
C ALA A 26 -8.86 -16.42 7.38
N LEU A 27 -9.90 -15.73 7.84
CA LEU A 27 -10.02 -15.27 9.22
C LEU A 27 -10.49 -16.36 10.18
N GLY A 28 -10.69 -17.61 9.75
CA GLY A 28 -11.15 -18.71 10.61
C GLY A 28 -12.64 -18.61 11.00
N LEU A 29 -13.44 -17.96 10.17
CA LEU A 29 -14.88 -17.82 10.33
C LEU A 29 -15.63 -18.72 9.34
N PRO A 30 -16.88 -19.13 9.64
CA PRO A 30 -17.68 -19.92 8.72
C PRO A 30 -17.98 -19.14 7.44
N SER A 31 -17.92 -19.84 6.31
CA SER A 31 -18.28 -19.30 5.00
C SER A 31 -19.78 -19.02 4.88
N SER A 32 -20.15 -18.10 3.99
CA SER A 32 -21.55 -17.82 3.65
C SER A 32 -22.16 -18.85 2.68
N LYS A 33 -21.36 -19.74 2.06
CA LYS A 33 -21.83 -20.76 1.10
C LYS A 33 -21.28 -22.15 1.43
N ILE A 34 -22.13 -23.17 1.33
CA ILE A 34 -21.86 -24.56 1.73
C ILE A 34 -20.87 -25.31 0.80
N SER A 35 -20.52 -24.80 -0.38
CA SER A 35 -19.63 -25.49 -1.34
C SER A 35 -18.13 -25.22 -1.12
N ASP A 36 -17.69 -25.22 0.14
CA ASP A 36 -16.43 -24.64 0.66
C ASP A 36 -15.11 -25.30 0.26
N LYS A 37 -15.07 -26.22 -0.71
CA LYS A 37 -13.83 -26.95 -1.04
C LYS A 37 -12.88 -26.22 -1.99
N LYS A 38 -13.21 -25.01 -2.45
CA LYS A 38 -12.47 -24.37 -3.55
C LYS A 38 -11.15 -23.71 -3.13
N TYR A 39 -11.05 -23.20 -1.90
CA TYR A 39 -9.89 -22.40 -1.48
C TYR A 39 -9.31 -22.86 -0.14
N ASN A 40 -8.06 -23.31 -0.13
CA ASN A 40 -7.33 -23.55 1.13
C ASN A 40 -6.58 -22.29 1.55
N VAL A 41 -7.31 -21.33 2.12
CA VAL A 41 -6.76 -20.05 2.63
C VAL A 41 -6.55 -20.05 4.14
N LYS A 42 -6.47 -21.23 4.75
CA LYS A 42 -6.05 -21.33 6.16
C LYS A 42 -4.63 -20.80 6.31
N ASP A 43 -4.31 -20.33 7.50
CA ASP A 43 -2.97 -19.82 7.79
C ASP A 43 -2.55 -18.63 6.91
N ALA A 44 -3.50 -17.71 6.67
CA ALA A 44 -3.28 -16.56 5.82
C ALA A 44 -2.54 -15.41 6.52
N VAL A 45 -1.83 -14.62 5.73
CA VAL A 45 -1.30 -13.31 6.10
C VAL A 45 -1.94 -12.28 5.17
N PHE A 46 -2.69 -11.35 5.75
CA PHE A 46 -3.26 -10.23 5.01
C PHE A 46 -2.20 -9.12 4.93
N VAL A 47 -2.01 -8.58 3.73
CA VAL A 47 -1.04 -7.53 3.44
C VAL A 47 -1.76 -6.39 2.72
N SER A 48 -2.05 -5.33 3.45
CA SER A 48 -2.61 -4.08 2.95
C SER A 48 -1.52 -3.18 2.41
N ILE A 49 -1.70 -2.68 1.20
CA ILE A 49 -0.72 -1.81 0.53
C ILE A 49 -1.44 -0.55 0.03
N ASP A 50 -0.77 0.58 0.16
CA ASP A 50 -1.19 1.85 -0.43
C ASP A 50 0.04 2.62 -0.91
N PHE A 51 -0.05 3.29 -2.06
CA PHE A 51 1.04 4.09 -2.61
C PHE A 51 0.62 5.55 -2.83
N GLU A 52 1.50 6.47 -2.44
CA GLU A 52 1.28 7.91 -2.58
C GLU A 52 2.29 8.54 -3.54
N ASN A 53 1.85 9.55 -4.32
CA ASN A 53 2.68 10.28 -5.30
C ASN A 53 3.37 9.36 -6.33
N VAL A 54 2.57 8.58 -7.05
CA VAL A 54 3.00 7.49 -7.94
C VAL A 54 3.13 7.89 -9.39
N GLN A 55 2.60 9.06 -9.77
CA GLN A 55 2.63 9.54 -11.16
C GLN A 55 4.06 9.68 -11.66
N LYS A 56 4.96 10.17 -10.79
CA LYS A 56 6.39 10.27 -11.11
C LYS A 56 7.06 8.91 -11.23
N LEU A 57 6.71 7.96 -10.35
CA LEU A 57 7.22 6.57 -10.43
C LEU A 57 6.85 5.93 -11.76
N ILE A 58 5.65 6.22 -12.27
CA ILE A 58 5.18 5.72 -13.56
C ILE A 58 5.94 6.37 -14.73
N GLN A 59 6.32 7.63 -14.63
CA GLN A 59 6.95 8.42 -15.70
C GLN A 59 8.48 8.27 -15.74
N ASP A 60 9.14 8.19 -14.59
CA ASP A 60 10.59 8.14 -14.45
C ASP A 60 11.01 7.11 -13.39
N PRO A 61 10.96 5.81 -13.70
CA PRO A 61 11.27 4.75 -12.74
C PRO A 61 12.76 4.69 -12.36
N ASP A 62 13.64 5.39 -13.08
CA ASP A 62 15.07 5.39 -12.85
C ASP A 62 15.52 6.47 -11.85
N GLU A 63 14.72 7.51 -11.63
CA GLU A 63 14.99 8.52 -10.61
C GLU A 63 14.82 7.90 -9.21
N PRO A 64 15.90 7.82 -8.40
CA PRO A 64 15.85 7.09 -7.14
C PRO A 64 15.01 7.78 -6.06
N TYR A 65 14.82 9.11 -6.15
CA TYR A 65 14.19 9.91 -5.10
C TYR A 65 12.96 10.71 -5.56
N LEU A 66 11.85 10.02 -5.80
CA LEU A 66 10.63 10.62 -6.35
C LEU A 66 9.67 11.17 -5.31
N LYS A 67 10.03 11.09 -4.01
CA LYS A 67 9.14 11.41 -2.91
C LYS A 67 7.87 10.54 -2.95
N THR A 68 7.97 9.29 -3.38
CA THR A 68 6.87 8.32 -3.36
C THR A 68 6.82 7.66 -1.99
N GLN A 69 5.64 7.33 -1.49
CA GLN A 69 5.51 6.47 -0.29
C GLN A 69 4.89 5.12 -0.64
N MET A 70 5.29 4.09 0.09
CA MET A 70 4.67 2.78 0.10
C MET A 70 4.28 2.45 1.55
N GLY A 71 2.98 2.44 1.81
CA GLY A 71 2.42 1.94 3.04
C GLY A 71 2.22 0.44 3.00
N VAL A 72 2.52 -0.24 4.10
CA VAL A 72 2.23 -1.66 4.25
C VAL A 72 1.63 -1.91 5.64
N CYS A 73 0.50 -2.60 5.72
CA CYS A 73 -0.06 -3.09 6.98
C CYS A 73 -0.29 -4.61 6.92
N ILE A 74 0.26 -5.32 7.90
CA ILE A 74 0.24 -6.78 7.97
C ILE A 74 -0.65 -7.22 9.13
N LEU A 75 -1.52 -8.19 8.83
CA LEU A 75 -2.29 -8.95 9.80
C LEU A 75 -1.98 -10.43 9.63
N ASP A 76 -1.36 -11.03 10.64
CA ASP A 76 -1.15 -12.47 10.73
C ASP A 76 -2.35 -13.13 11.41
N THR A 77 -3.06 -13.99 10.68
CA THR A 77 -4.29 -14.63 11.19
C THR A 77 -4.05 -15.57 12.37
N GLN A 78 -2.83 -16.07 12.57
CA GLN A 78 -2.46 -16.86 13.75
C GLN A 78 -2.49 -16.02 15.03
N LYS A 79 -2.22 -14.71 14.93
CA LYS A 79 -2.13 -13.81 16.09
C LYS A 79 -3.48 -13.27 16.57
N ILE A 80 -4.53 -13.41 15.76
CA ILE A 80 -5.88 -12.88 16.07
C ILE A 80 -6.41 -13.39 17.41
N SER A 81 -6.12 -14.64 17.80
CA SER A 81 -6.63 -15.18 19.07
C SER A 81 -5.71 -14.93 20.27
N THR A 82 -4.44 -14.59 20.02
CA THR A 82 -3.40 -14.58 21.07
C THR A 82 -2.90 -13.17 21.40
N SER A 83 -3.08 -12.21 20.51
CA SER A 83 -2.55 -10.86 20.66
C SER A 83 -3.65 -9.84 21.00
N PRO A 84 -3.35 -8.80 21.78
CA PRO A 84 -4.24 -7.66 21.95
C PRO A 84 -4.58 -7.00 20.61
N ALA A 85 -5.83 -6.58 20.46
CA ALA A 85 -6.38 -6.05 19.21
C ALA A 85 -5.63 -4.82 18.65
N ASP A 86 -5.00 -4.03 19.51
CA ASP A 86 -4.21 -2.83 19.17
C ASP A 86 -2.76 -3.13 18.78
N THR A 87 -2.30 -4.38 18.95
CA THR A 87 -0.92 -4.80 18.65
C THR A 87 -0.82 -5.81 17.50
N VAL A 88 -1.96 -6.36 17.07
CA VAL A 88 -1.99 -7.42 16.05
C VAL A 88 -1.64 -6.91 14.65
N LEU A 89 -1.90 -5.63 14.38
CA LEU A 89 -1.58 -4.97 13.12
C LEU A 89 -0.15 -4.41 13.18
N GLN A 90 0.68 -4.83 12.24
CA GLN A 90 2.04 -4.29 12.06
C GLN A 90 2.03 -3.38 10.85
N THR A 91 2.44 -2.12 11.01
CA THR A 91 2.35 -1.12 9.94
C THR A 91 3.69 -0.46 9.70
N TYR A 92 4.02 -0.34 8.42
CA TYR A 92 5.26 0.20 7.89
C TYR A 92 4.93 1.31 6.91
N ASN A 93 5.81 2.31 6.84
CA ASN A 93 5.73 3.37 5.84
C ASN A 93 7.13 3.58 5.27
N PHE A 94 7.30 3.29 3.99
CA PHE A 94 8.55 3.54 3.28
C PHE A 94 8.40 4.80 2.43
N THR A 95 9.44 5.64 2.38
CA THR A 95 9.48 6.81 1.50
C THR A 95 10.72 6.77 0.62
N THR A 96 10.60 7.19 -0.63
CA THR A 96 11.74 7.39 -1.53
C THR A 96 12.25 8.82 -1.52
N GLY A 97 11.83 9.66 -0.59
CA GLY A 97 12.40 11.00 -0.47
C GLY A 97 11.97 11.64 0.83
N LEU A 98 12.73 12.62 1.31
CA LEU A 98 12.37 13.31 2.53
C LEU A 98 11.12 14.17 2.33
N TRP A 99 10.11 13.92 3.16
CA TRP A 99 8.97 14.79 3.37
C TRP A 99 9.00 15.29 4.80
N THR A 100 9.56 16.48 5.03
CA THR A 100 9.57 17.09 6.36
C THR A 100 8.17 17.16 6.97
N ASP A 101 7.15 17.32 6.13
CA ASP A 101 5.80 17.55 6.61
C ASP A 101 4.96 16.27 6.61
N ARG A 102 5.22 15.26 5.77
CA ARG A 102 4.39 14.03 5.75
C ARG A 102 4.96 12.90 6.59
N ASP A 103 6.28 12.81 6.70
CA ASP A 103 6.93 11.68 7.37
C ASP A 103 6.67 11.72 8.88
N ASP A 104 6.48 12.92 9.46
CA ASP A 104 6.13 13.14 10.86
C ASP A 104 4.64 12.87 11.17
N HIS A 105 3.79 12.65 10.15
CA HIS A 105 2.35 12.37 10.31
C HIS A 105 1.99 10.87 10.26
N PHE A 106 2.98 9.99 10.07
CA PHE A 106 2.76 8.55 10.15
C PHE A 106 2.41 8.14 11.59
N SER A 107 1.18 7.65 11.79
CA SER A 107 0.59 7.47 13.12
C SER A 107 0.95 6.13 13.77
N PHE A 108 1.49 5.18 13.01
CA PHE A 108 1.66 3.79 13.44
C PHE A 108 3.14 3.37 13.60
N GLY A 109 4.07 4.32 13.56
CA GLY A 109 5.49 4.00 13.70
C GLY A 109 6.41 5.14 13.29
N HIS A 110 7.41 4.80 12.46
CA HIS A 110 8.36 5.74 11.88
C HIS A 110 8.41 5.51 10.37
N THR A 111 8.58 6.58 9.60
CA THR A 111 8.78 6.46 8.16
C THR A 111 10.23 6.06 7.88
N GLU A 112 10.41 5.01 7.10
CA GLU A 112 11.72 4.48 6.71
C GLU A 112 12.10 4.97 5.32
N LEU A 113 13.32 5.46 5.17
CA LEU A 113 13.83 5.87 3.87
C LEU A 113 14.27 4.66 3.07
N SER A 114 13.76 4.55 1.84
CA SER A 114 14.14 3.54 0.86
C SER A 114 14.43 4.19 -0.49
N THR A 115 14.73 3.39 -1.51
CA THR A 115 14.80 3.82 -2.91
C THR A 115 13.73 3.09 -3.71
N ILE A 116 13.33 3.64 -4.87
CA ILE A 116 12.33 3.00 -5.75
C ILE A 116 12.69 1.53 -6.03
N ARG A 117 13.98 1.25 -6.28
CA ARG A 117 14.50 -0.11 -6.55
C ARG A 117 14.44 -1.04 -5.34
N GLN A 118 14.46 -0.50 -4.13
CA GLN A 118 14.44 -1.27 -2.89
C GLN A 118 13.02 -1.56 -2.39
N LEU A 119 12.01 -0.77 -2.77
CA LEU A 119 10.62 -0.96 -2.30
C LEU A 119 10.14 -2.41 -2.46
N THR A 120 10.43 -3.05 -3.60
CA THR A 120 10.10 -4.46 -3.83
C THR A 120 10.77 -5.37 -2.81
N SER A 121 12.07 -5.17 -2.55
CA SER A 121 12.79 -5.96 -1.55
C SER A 121 12.29 -5.71 -0.13
N GLU A 122 11.92 -4.46 0.21
CA GLU A 122 11.31 -4.16 1.50
C GLU A 122 10.00 -4.91 1.68
N LEU A 123 9.13 -4.94 0.66
CA LEU A 123 7.88 -5.70 0.72
C LEU A 123 8.13 -7.20 0.83
N GLU A 124 9.07 -7.77 0.07
CA GLU A 124 9.43 -9.19 0.16
C GLU A 124 9.97 -9.58 1.54
N ASN A 125 10.75 -8.70 2.18
CA ASN A 125 11.29 -8.94 3.53
C ASN A 125 10.18 -9.00 4.60
N LEU A 126 9.03 -8.39 4.33
CA LEU A 126 7.90 -8.37 5.26
C LEU A 126 6.96 -9.58 5.11
N ILE A 127 7.06 -10.35 4.02
CA ILE A 127 6.12 -11.44 3.70
C ILE A 127 6.81 -12.81 3.69
N ASP A 128 6.19 -13.81 4.32
CA ASP A 128 6.62 -15.19 4.20
C ASP A 128 5.85 -15.88 3.06
N ARG A 129 6.50 -16.00 1.90
CA ARG A 129 5.94 -16.64 0.69
C ARG A 129 5.56 -18.12 0.87
N LYS A 130 5.93 -18.77 1.99
CA LYS A 130 5.49 -20.13 2.32
C LYS A 130 4.05 -20.18 2.85
N ARG A 131 3.51 -19.03 3.25
CA ARG A 131 2.13 -18.90 3.77
C ARG A 131 1.20 -18.35 2.69
N ASN A 132 -0.10 -18.41 2.97
CA ASN A 132 -1.12 -17.87 2.08
C ASN A 132 -1.15 -16.35 2.17
N ILE A 133 -0.59 -15.64 1.19
CA ILE A 133 -0.63 -14.18 1.18
C ILE A 133 -1.93 -13.70 0.54
N ILE A 134 -2.66 -12.84 1.25
CA ILE A 134 -3.82 -12.14 0.73
C ILE A 134 -3.46 -10.66 0.61
N LEU A 135 -3.22 -10.20 -0.62
CA LEU A 135 -2.99 -8.77 -0.89
C LEU A 135 -4.32 -8.03 -0.82
N LEU A 136 -4.32 -6.84 -0.23
CA LEU A 136 -5.49 -5.99 -0.20
C LEU A 136 -5.14 -4.51 -0.32
N ALA A 137 -6.08 -3.72 -0.81
CA ALA A 137 -5.97 -2.27 -0.93
C ALA A 137 -7.37 -1.67 -1.12
N HIS A 138 -7.47 -0.35 -1.14
CA HIS A 138 -8.70 0.36 -1.49
C HIS A 138 -8.62 0.85 -2.94
N SER A 139 -9.45 0.32 -3.84
CA SER A 139 -9.35 0.59 -5.29
C SER A 139 -8.05 0.06 -5.94
N ILE A 140 -7.67 -1.17 -5.57
CA ILE A 140 -6.37 -1.87 -5.76
C ILE A 140 -5.71 -1.83 -7.16
N SER A 141 -6.44 -1.42 -8.19
CA SER A 141 -5.95 -1.38 -9.58
C SER A 141 -4.66 -0.57 -9.75
N CYS A 142 -4.52 0.54 -9.01
CA CYS A 142 -3.33 1.40 -9.03
C CYS A 142 -2.14 0.66 -8.42
N GLU A 143 -2.32 0.07 -7.24
CA GLU A 143 -1.31 -0.63 -6.47
C GLU A 143 -0.75 -1.82 -7.26
N LEU A 144 -1.61 -2.60 -7.92
CA LEU A 144 -1.17 -3.72 -8.77
C LEU A 144 -0.36 -3.24 -9.98
N THR A 145 -0.72 -2.09 -10.56
CA THR A 145 0.03 -1.51 -11.68
C THR A 145 1.42 -1.11 -11.22
N ILE A 146 1.53 -0.48 -10.04
CA ILE A 146 2.79 -0.07 -9.46
C ILE A 146 3.64 -1.27 -9.07
N LEU A 147 3.08 -2.28 -8.38
CA LEU A 147 3.79 -3.50 -8.00
C LEU A 147 4.38 -4.21 -9.22
N ARG A 148 3.63 -4.32 -10.33
CA ARG A 148 4.15 -4.89 -11.59
C ARG A 148 5.29 -4.05 -12.16
N LYS A 149 5.16 -2.71 -12.15
CA LYS A 149 6.24 -1.82 -12.62
C LYS A 149 7.50 -1.92 -11.77
N LEU A 150 7.34 -2.14 -10.47
CA LEU A 150 8.45 -2.38 -9.53
C LEU A 150 9.02 -3.80 -9.63
N GLY A 151 8.46 -4.66 -10.48
CA GLY A 151 8.93 -6.04 -10.66
C GLY A 151 8.60 -6.96 -9.49
N PHE A 152 7.60 -6.63 -8.68
CA PHE A 152 7.12 -7.51 -7.62
C PHE A 152 6.40 -8.73 -8.19
N ASP A 153 6.72 -9.92 -7.69
CA ASP A 153 6.10 -11.17 -8.11
C ASP A 153 4.70 -11.31 -7.49
N LEU A 154 3.69 -11.11 -8.33
CA LEU A 154 2.27 -11.28 -7.98
C LEU A 154 1.77 -12.70 -8.18
N ASP A 155 2.52 -13.57 -8.84
CA ASP A 155 2.07 -14.91 -9.23
C ASP A 155 2.50 -15.97 -8.20
N THR A 156 3.65 -15.81 -7.53
CA THR A 156 4.15 -16.78 -6.55
C THR A 156 3.69 -16.47 -5.12
N GLY A 157 2.98 -17.40 -4.47
CA GLY A 157 2.63 -17.29 -3.04
C GLY A 157 1.53 -16.26 -2.70
N ILE A 158 0.97 -15.56 -3.70
CA ILE A 158 -0.24 -14.74 -3.54
C ILE A 158 -1.46 -15.62 -3.76
N SER A 159 -2.23 -15.86 -2.70
CA SER A 159 -3.41 -16.72 -2.73
C SER A 159 -4.68 -15.96 -3.13
N ALA A 160 -4.75 -14.66 -2.84
CA ALA A 160 -5.88 -13.81 -3.24
C ALA A 160 -5.51 -12.32 -3.27
N ILE A 161 -6.33 -11.54 -3.98
CA ILE A 161 -6.27 -10.09 -4.08
C ILE A 161 -7.66 -9.54 -3.71
N ILE A 162 -7.73 -8.65 -2.73
CA ILE A 162 -8.98 -8.09 -2.20
C ILE A 162 -9.02 -6.58 -2.41
N ASP A 163 -10.06 -6.10 -3.09
CA ASP A 163 -10.34 -4.67 -3.22
C ASP A 163 -11.43 -4.28 -2.22
N THR A 164 -11.08 -3.51 -1.19
CA THR A 164 -12.05 -3.10 -0.16
C THR A 164 -13.18 -2.23 -0.71
N GLN A 165 -12.94 -1.48 -1.80
CA GLN A 165 -13.98 -0.68 -2.46
C GLN A 165 -15.05 -1.59 -3.11
N GLN A 166 -14.64 -2.73 -3.67
CA GLN A 166 -15.59 -3.70 -4.21
C GLN A 166 -16.24 -4.51 -3.10
N PHE A 167 -15.45 -4.96 -2.12
CA PHE A 167 -15.91 -5.75 -0.98
C PHE A 167 -17.03 -5.04 -0.21
N MET A 168 -16.91 -3.73 -0.02
CA MET A 168 -17.91 -2.95 0.71
C MET A 168 -19.28 -2.87 -0.01
N ARG A 169 -19.31 -2.89 -1.35
CA ARG A 169 -20.55 -2.76 -2.14
C ARG A 169 -21.48 -3.95 -1.97
N GLU A 170 -20.93 -5.09 -1.56
CA GLU A 170 -21.72 -6.29 -1.25
C GLU A 170 -22.35 -6.25 0.14
N ILE A 171 -21.79 -5.45 1.05
CA ILE A 171 -22.13 -5.48 2.48
C ILE A 171 -22.97 -4.27 2.88
N ILE A 172 -22.63 -3.12 2.33
CA ILE A 172 -23.31 -1.86 2.62
C ILE A 172 -24.21 -1.57 1.42
N PRO A 173 -25.55 -1.58 1.58
CA PRO A 173 -26.47 -1.14 0.54
C PRO A 173 -26.19 0.33 0.26
N THR A 174 -25.52 0.64 -0.84
CA THR A 174 -25.29 2.02 -1.24
C THR A 174 -26.45 2.45 -2.12
N GLU A 175 -27.36 3.27 -1.60
CA GLU A 175 -28.47 3.81 -2.41
C GLU A 175 -27.95 4.73 -3.54
N ASP A 176 -26.77 5.34 -3.39
CA ASP A 176 -26.27 6.35 -4.34
C ASP A 176 -24.80 6.20 -4.78
N GLY A 177 -24.16 5.05 -4.52
CA GLY A 177 -22.75 4.84 -4.90
C GLY A 177 -21.77 5.87 -4.30
N LEU A 178 -22.14 6.49 -3.16
CA LEU A 178 -21.43 7.62 -2.53
C LEU A 178 -20.11 7.23 -1.85
N VAL A 179 -19.97 5.99 -1.41
CA VAL A 179 -18.75 5.55 -0.72
C VAL A 179 -17.72 5.11 -1.77
N LYS A 180 -16.95 6.09 -2.26
CA LYS A 180 -15.90 5.88 -3.27
C LYS A 180 -14.50 6.04 -2.72
N THR A 181 -14.35 6.79 -1.64
CA THR A 181 -13.05 7.10 -1.04
C THR A 181 -12.84 6.29 0.22
N LEU A 182 -11.58 6.07 0.59
CA LEU A 182 -11.23 5.43 1.85
C LEU A 182 -11.83 6.23 3.03
N GLU A 183 -11.72 7.56 3.03
CA GLU A 183 -12.31 8.45 4.03
C GLU A 183 -13.81 8.17 4.24
N SER A 184 -14.60 8.20 3.17
CA SER A 184 -16.05 7.95 3.26
C SER A 184 -16.39 6.55 3.79
N LEU A 185 -15.56 5.55 3.48
CA LEU A 185 -15.70 4.20 4.01
C LEU A 185 -15.41 4.16 5.51
N LEU A 186 -14.33 4.81 5.95
CA LEU A 186 -13.97 4.90 7.37
C LEU A 186 -15.05 5.61 8.18
N ASP A 187 -15.60 6.72 7.68
CA ASP A 187 -16.72 7.41 8.30
C ASP A 187 -17.97 6.53 8.43
N SER A 188 -18.32 5.81 7.35
CA SER A 188 -19.48 4.91 7.36
C SER A 188 -19.35 3.75 8.36
N LEU A 189 -18.12 3.39 8.71
CA LEU A 189 -17.80 2.34 9.66
C LEU A 189 -17.48 2.87 11.07
N ASP A 190 -17.60 4.18 11.30
CA ASP A 190 -17.22 4.86 12.55
C ASP A 190 -15.77 4.57 12.97
N ILE A 191 -14.86 4.52 11.98
CA ILE A 191 -13.42 4.39 12.21
C ILE A 191 -12.82 5.79 12.30
N LYS A 192 -12.39 6.16 13.51
CA LYS A 192 -11.59 7.36 13.73
C LYS A 192 -10.30 7.27 12.92
N HIS A 193 -10.03 8.28 12.12
CA HIS A 193 -8.86 8.37 11.28
C HIS A 193 -8.29 9.80 11.30
N LYS A 194 -7.03 9.93 10.91
CA LYS A 194 -6.32 11.21 10.77
C LYS A 194 -5.17 11.02 9.78
N ASN A 195 -4.66 12.11 9.23
CA ASN A 195 -3.48 12.10 8.37
C ASN A 195 -3.58 11.08 7.23
N LEU A 196 -4.72 11.06 6.54
CA LEU A 196 -4.85 10.36 5.25
C LEU A 196 -3.87 10.98 4.24
N HIS A 197 -3.57 10.25 3.17
CA HIS A 197 -2.49 10.55 2.21
C HIS A 197 -1.07 10.36 2.76
N VAL A 198 -0.96 9.51 3.78
CA VAL A 198 0.29 8.91 4.24
C VAL A 198 0.10 7.42 4.04
N GLY A 199 0.84 6.84 3.09
CA GLY A 199 0.56 5.48 2.62
C GLY A 199 0.44 4.47 3.76
N GLY A 200 1.33 4.52 4.75
CA GLY A 200 1.26 3.63 5.93
C GLY A 200 -0.02 3.79 6.75
N ASN A 201 -0.52 5.01 6.91
CA ASN A 201 -1.80 5.25 7.59
C ASN A 201 -2.96 4.65 6.77
N ASP A 202 -2.98 4.91 5.45
CA ASP A 202 -4.05 4.48 4.55
C ASP A 202 -4.08 2.95 4.43
N ALA A 203 -2.93 2.28 4.37
CA ALA A 203 -2.82 0.82 4.44
C ALA A 203 -3.38 0.26 5.76
N ASN A 204 -3.09 0.89 6.91
CA ASN A 204 -3.63 0.47 8.20
C ASN A 204 -5.15 0.64 8.26
N PHE A 205 -5.65 1.82 7.88
CA PHE A 205 -7.08 2.11 7.90
C PHE A 205 -7.85 1.23 6.92
N THR A 206 -7.28 0.91 5.76
CA THR A 206 -7.85 -0.06 4.82
C THR A 206 -8.00 -1.46 5.46
N MET A 207 -6.99 -1.92 6.20
CA MET A 207 -7.06 -3.19 6.95
C MET A 207 -8.16 -3.14 8.02
N LYS A 208 -8.24 -2.05 8.80
CA LYS A 208 -9.29 -1.86 9.81
C LYS A 208 -10.69 -1.84 9.19
N ALA A 209 -10.85 -1.18 8.06
CA ALA A 209 -12.10 -1.16 7.31
C ALA A 209 -12.51 -2.58 6.88
N LEU A 210 -11.58 -3.38 6.35
CA LEU A 210 -11.86 -4.78 6.01
C LEU A 210 -12.35 -5.58 7.22
N MET A 211 -11.72 -5.41 8.40
CA MET A 211 -12.15 -6.11 9.62
C MET A 211 -13.60 -5.78 10.00
N LEU A 212 -14.00 -4.50 9.94
CA LEU A 212 -15.37 -4.10 10.26
C LEU A 212 -16.38 -4.43 9.17
N LEU A 213 -15.96 -4.47 7.90
CA LEU A 213 -16.78 -4.98 6.81
C LEU A 213 -17.07 -6.48 7.01
N VAL A 214 -16.07 -7.28 7.38
CA VAL A 214 -16.26 -8.70 7.70
C VAL A 214 -17.28 -8.85 8.83
N VAL A 215 -17.12 -8.12 9.94
CA VAL A 215 -18.11 -8.13 11.04
C VAL A 215 -19.50 -7.74 10.55
N SER A 216 -19.60 -6.72 9.69
CA SER A 216 -20.87 -6.27 9.13
C SER A 216 -21.51 -7.31 8.22
N SER A 217 -20.72 -8.12 7.50
CA SER A 217 -21.24 -9.19 6.64
C SER A 217 -22.03 -10.23 7.44
N PHE A 218 -21.76 -10.40 8.74
CA PHE A 218 -22.49 -11.34 9.61
C PHE A 218 -23.78 -10.77 10.21
N LYS A 219 -24.11 -9.49 9.97
CA LYS A 219 -25.32 -8.86 10.56
C LYS A 219 -26.60 -9.58 10.18
N ASP A 220 -26.71 -10.06 8.94
CA ASP A 220 -27.89 -10.80 8.49
C ASP A 220 -27.91 -12.24 9.01
N ASP A 221 -26.75 -12.88 9.09
CA ASP A 221 -26.59 -14.23 9.64
C ASP A 221 -27.00 -14.26 11.12
N LEU A 222 -26.57 -13.25 11.88
CA LEU A 222 -26.92 -13.03 13.29
C LEU A 222 -28.42 -12.81 13.52
N LYS A 223 -29.10 -12.13 12.58
CA LYS A 223 -30.54 -11.85 12.68
C LYS A 223 -31.39 -13.07 12.34
N LYS A 224 -30.95 -13.88 11.36
CA LYS A 224 -31.73 -15.02 10.83
C LYS A 224 -31.53 -16.29 11.66
N ASN A 225 -30.32 -16.52 12.15
CA ASN A 225 -29.96 -17.73 12.89
C ASN A 225 -29.44 -17.32 14.26
N ASN A 226 -30.25 -17.50 15.30
CA ASN A 226 -29.89 -17.24 16.71
C ASN A 226 -28.78 -18.19 17.25
N ILE A 227 -28.05 -18.87 16.37
CA ILE A 227 -27.14 -19.97 16.64
C ILE A 227 -25.84 -19.74 15.86
N LEU A 228 -25.14 -18.64 16.15
CA LEU A 228 -23.70 -18.65 15.91
C LEU A 228 -23.05 -19.40 17.07
N ASP A 229 -22.14 -20.31 16.73
CA ASP A 229 -21.25 -20.95 17.69
C ASP A 229 -20.52 -19.88 18.52
N GLU A 230 -20.35 -20.11 19.82
CA GLU A 230 -19.77 -19.13 20.74
C GLU A 230 -18.35 -18.73 20.30
N ASN A 231 -17.56 -19.68 19.79
CA ASN A 231 -16.20 -19.40 19.30
C ASN A 231 -16.24 -18.45 18.10
N VAL A 232 -17.25 -18.54 17.23
CA VAL A 232 -17.43 -17.63 16.10
C VAL A 232 -17.78 -16.23 16.60
N ARG A 233 -18.63 -16.12 17.64
CA ARG A 233 -18.99 -14.83 18.24
C ARG A 233 -17.78 -14.16 18.90
N GLU A 234 -17.02 -14.89 19.71
CA GLU A 234 -15.80 -14.38 20.35
C GLU A 234 -14.78 -13.92 19.30
N ARG A 235 -14.59 -14.70 18.24
CA ARG A 235 -13.67 -14.36 17.16
C ARG A 235 -14.13 -13.13 16.37
N LEU A 236 -15.43 -13.00 16.09
CA LEU A 236 -16.00 -11.79 15.47
C LEU A 236 -15.86 -10.56 16.37
N GLN A 237 -16.06 -10.73 17.68
CA GLN A 237 -15.85 -9.65 18.64
C GLN A 237 -14.38 -9.19 18.63
N HIS A 238 -13.43 -10.13 18.61
CA HIS A 238 -12.01 -9.80 18.53
C HIS A 238 -11.67 -9.07 17.23
N ILE A 239 -12.15 -9.56 16.08
CA ILE A 239 -11.98 -8.89 14.77
C ILE A 239 -12.58 -7.47 14.79
N GLY A 240 -13.76 -7.31 15.40
CA GLY A 240 -14.38 -6.00 15.59
C GLY A 240 -13.53 -5.06 16.45
N ASN A 241 -12.90 -5.58 17.50
CA ASN A 241 -11.98 -4.82 18.35
C ASN A 241 -10.71 -4.40 17.58
N ILE A 242 -10.20 -5.23 16.67
CA ILE A 242 -9.05 -4.87 15.81
C ILE A 242 -9.43 -3.69 14.91
N GLY A 243 -10.59 -3.77 14.25
CA GLY A 243 -11.08 -2.68 13.40
C GLY A 243 -11.31 -1.37 14.14
N LYS A 244 -11.69 -1.43 15.42
CA LYS A 244 -11.93 -0.28 16.30
C LYS A 244 -10.73 0.12 17.16
N ALA A 245 -9.59 -0.55 17.00
CA ALA A 245 -8.41 -0.27 17.81
C ALA A 245 -8.02 1.21 17.65
N LYS A 246 -7.69 1.86 18.77
CA LYS A 246 -7.36 3.29 18.78
C LYS A 246 -6.13 3.56 17.92
N ILE A 247 -6.08 4.75 17.33
CA ILE A 247 -4.84 5.25 16.75
C ILE A 247 -3.88 5.46 17.93
N PRO A 248 -2.61 4.99 17.85
CA PRO A 248 -1.62 5.29 18.88
C PRO A 248 -1.61 6.79 19.18
N SER A 249 -1.66 7.15 20.47
CA SER A 249 -1.54 8.54 20.86
C SER A 249 -0.28 9.12 20.25
N GLU A 250 -0.36 10.33 19.70
CA GLU A 250 0.82 11.03 19.19
C GLU A 250 1.94 10.92 20.21
N LYS A 251 3.10 10.42 19.76
CA LYS A 251 4.29 10.47 20.60
C LYS A 251 4.46 11.94 20.95
N VAL A 252 4.27 12.30 22.23
CA VAL A 252 4.66 13.61 22.74
C VAL A 252 6.08 13.79 22.24
N SER A 253 6.27 14.75 21.33
CA SER A 253 7.51 14.94 20.59
C SER A 253 8.63 15.07 21.62
N SER A 254 9.32 13.95 21.87
CA SER A 254 10.46 13.97 22.76
C SER A 254 11.47 14.88 22.07
N PRO A 255 12.02 15.90 22.75
CA PRO A 255 12.93 16.85 22.13
C PRO A 255 13.99 16.07 21.37
N ARG A 256 14.06 16.26 20.05
CA ARG A 256 14.97 15.54 19.14
C ARG A 256 16.37 15.63 19.75
N LEU A 257 16.82 14.55 20.40
CA LEU A 257 18.19 14.42 20.90
C LEU A 257 19.09 14.46 19.67
N ALA A 258 19.78 15.59 19.50
CA ALA A 258 20.58 15.94 18.34
C ALA A 258 21.88 15.11 18.18
N THR A 259 21.94 13.86 18.63
CA THR A 259 23.21 13.16 18.87
C THR A 259 23.37 11.78 18.25
N LYS A 260 22.57 11.40 17.24
CA LYS A 260 22.95 10.31 16.33
C LYS A 260 22.81 10.80 14.89
N GLN A 261 23.91 10.76 14.13
CA GLN A 261 23.89 10.93 12.68
C GLN A 261 22.71 10.13 12.12
N SER A 262 21.86 10.78 11.34
CA SER A 262 20.65 10.13 10.84
C SER A 262 21.05 8.88 10.02
N PRO A 263 20.23 7.81 10.02
CA PRO A 263 20.45 6.67 9.14
C PRO A 263 20.62 7.08 7.67
N LEU A 264 19.98 8.18 7.26
CA LEU A 264 20.18 8.83 5.97
C LEU A 264 21.61 9.35 5.81
N GLN A 265 22.17 10.07 6.80
CA GLN A 265 23.53 10.57 6.72
C GLN A 265 24.54 9.42 6.65
N ALA A 266 24.33 8.33 7.39
CA ALA A 266 25.15 7.13 7.27
C ALA A 266 25.02 6.45 5.89
N SER A 267 23.82 6.40 5.32
CA SER A 267 23.56 5.84 3.98
C SER A 267 24.15 6.71 2.85
N LEU A 268 24.02 8.03 2.97
CA LEU A 268 24.61 9.01 2.07
C LEU A 268 26.14 8.97 2.15
N GLU A 269 26.72 8.91 3.35
CA GLU A 269 28.17 8.78 3.56
C GLU A 269 28.69 7.46 2.96
N LYS A 270 27.97 6.35 3.15
CA LYS A 270 28.32 5.05 2.54
C LYS A 270 28.25 5.11 1.01
N THR A 271 27.23 5.75 0.44
CA THR A 271 27.07 5.90 -1.02
C THR A 271 28.14 6.82 -1.61
N ALA A 272 28.43 7.93 -0.94
CA ALA A 272 29.50 8.85 -1.30
C ALA A 272 30.88 8.16 -1.26
N ALA A 273 31.14 7.34 -0.24
CA ALA A 273 32.38 6.56 -0.14
C ALA A 273 32.54 5.55 -1.29
N VAL A 274 31.47 4.85 -1.69
CA VAL A 274 31.49 3.93 -2.84
C VAL A 274 31.76 4.67 -4.15
N LEU A 275 31.11 5.81 -4.37
CA LEU A 275 31.34 6.64 -5.56
C LEU A 275 32.77 7.18 -5.60
N GLN A 276 33.28 7.69 -4.47
CA GLN A 276 34.66 8.17 -4.36
C GLN A 276 35.67 7.06 -4.66
N HIS A 277 35.44 5.85 -4.12
CA HIS A 277 36.29 4.69 -4.39
C HIS A 277 36.29 4.30 -5.88
N LYS A 278 35.12 4.30 -6.55
CA LYS A 278 35.03 4.05 -8.00
C LYS A 278 35.78 5.10 -8.82
N ILE A 279 35.70 6.37 -8.44
CA ILE A 279 36.44 7.46 -9.10
C ILE A 279 37.96 7.27 -8.94
N THR A 280 38.41 6.82 -7.77
CA THR A 280 39.84 6.65 -7.46
C THR A 280 40.45 5.40 -8.11
N GLN A 281 39.73 4.27 -8.14
CA GLN A 281 40.26 3.01 -8.70
C GLN A 281 40.28 2.96 -10.22
N ALA A 282 39.49 3.79 -10.87
CA ALA A 282 39.40 3.75 -12.30
C ALA A 282 40.66 4.37 -12.93
N SER A 283 41.55 3.48 -13.36
CA SER A 283 42.75 3.82 -14.13
C SER A 283 42.30 4.12 -15.56
N PHE A 284 42.24 5.41 -15.91
CA PHE A 284 41.60 5.84 -17.14
C PHE A 284 42.63 6.19 -18.23
N PRO A 285 42.64 5.47 -19.37
CA PRO A 285 43.28 5.97 -20.59
C PRO A 285 42.50 7.18 -21.15
N SER A 286 43.15 7.99 -21.98
CA SER A 286 42.76 9.34 -22.41
C SER A 286 41.55 9.43 -23.38
N ASP A 287 40.55 8.58 -23.25
CA ASP A 287 39.38 8.59 -24.14
C ASP A 287 38.26 9.52 -23.64
N ALA A 288 37.69 10.29 -24.57
CA ALA A 288 36.65 11.29 -24.30
C ALA A 288 35.37 10.70 -23.68
N ALA A 289 35.01 9.46 -24.02
CA ALA A 289 33.86 8.75 -23.45
C ALA A 289 34.01 8.49 -21.93
N ILE A 290 35.25 8.35 -21.47
CA ILE A 290 35.57 8.10 -20.07
C ILE A 290 35.52 9.40 -19.25
N LEU A 291 35.93 10.53 -19.86
CA LEU A 291 35.83 11.84 -19.23
C LEU A 291 34.37 12.24 -18.98
N ASP A 292 33.45 11.90 -19.89
CA ASP A 292 32.01 12.08 -19.71
C ASP A 292 31.48 11.25 -18.53
N HIS A 293 31.88 9.98 -18.42
CA HIS A 293 31.48 9.12 -17.31
C HIS A 293 31.98 9.64 -15.95
N LYS A 294 33.25 10.07 -15.86
CA LYS A 294 33.81 10.70 -14.66
C LYS A 294 33.06 11.98 -14.26
N THR A 295 32.69 12.79 -15.26
CA THR A 295 31.94 14.04 -15.04
C THR A 295 30.55 13.76 -14.48
N LYS A 296 29.86 12.72 -14.98
CA LYS A 296 28.56 12.26 -14.45
C LYS A 296 28.67 11.79 -12.99
N LEU A 297 29.68 11.00 -12.64
CA LEU A 297 29.91 10.54 -11.26
C LEU A 297 30.24 11.69 -10.30
N LEU A 298 31.04 12.67 -10.73
CA LEU A 298 31.36 13.85 -9.93
C LEU A 298 30.12 14.72 -9.69
N LYS A 299 29.27 14.89 -10.70
CA LYS A 299 28.01 15.64 -10.55
C LYS A 299 27.04 14.94 -9.59
N GLN A 300 26.97 13.61 -9.63
CA GLN A 300 26.20 12.82 -8.65
C GLN A 300 26.73 13.01 -7.22
N LEU A 301 28.05 12.95 -7.02
CA LEU A 301 28.68 13.16 -5.72
C LEU A 301 28.41 14.59 -5.18
N GLN A 302 28.55 15.61 -6.03
CA GLN A 302 28.26 17.00 -5.67
C GLN A 302 26.79 17.21 -5.31
N ASN A 303 25.85 16.53 -6.00
CA ASN A 303 24.43 16.61 -5.67
C ASN A 303 24.11 15.98 -4.31
N LEU A 304 24.77 14.85 -3.98
CA LEU A 304 24.64 14.22 -2.66
C LEU A 304 25.21 15.10 -1.54
N GLN A 305 26.29 15.83 -1.80
CA GLN A 305 26.92 16.77 -0.85
C GLN A 305 26.14 18.10 -0.68
N LYS A 306 25.25 18.45 -1.61
CA LYS A 306 24.42 19.67 -1.56
C LYS A 306 23.12 19.49 -0.75
N ILE A 307 22.85 18.29 -0.24
CA ILE A 307 21.72 18.06 0.66
C ILE A 307 22.03 18.81 1.97
N PRO A 308 21.22 19.80 2.40
CA PRO A 308 21.58 20.65 3.53
C PRO A 308 21.71 19.84 4.82
N GLY A 309 22.92 19.75 5.35
CA GLY A 309 23.19 19.44 6.75
C GLY A 309 22.75 20.64 7.60
N GLN A 310 22.08 20.34 8.72
CA GLN A 310 21.49 21.30 9.66
C GLN A 310 22.39 22.51 9.92
N GLN A 311 21.97 23.69 9.48
CA GLN A 311 22.44 24.95 10.08
C GLN A 311 21.56 25.27 11.31
N PRO A 312 22.14 25.79 12.41
CA PRO A 312 21.37 26.23 13.56
C PRO A 312 20.53 27.45 13.18
N GLN A 313 19.20 27.30 13.12
CA GLN A 313 18.30 28.40 12.76
C GLN A 313 18.03 29.31 13.97
N GLY A 314 18.41 30.58 13.83
CA GLY A 314 17.75 31.68 14.53
C GLY A 314 16.31 31.84 14.03
N GLN A 315 15.41 32.16 14.95
CA GLN A 315 13.97 32.26 14.72
C GLN A 315 13.64 33.31 13.64
N GLN A 316 12.99 32.89 12.56
CA GLN A 316 12.18 33.75 11.70
C GLN A 316 10.75 33.20 11.62
N PRO A 317 9.73 34.07 11.51
CA PRO A 317 8.33 33.63 11.51
C PRO A 317 8.00 32.84 10.24
N LEU A 318 7.22 31.77 10.43
CA LEU A 318 6.76 30.86 9.38
C LEU A 318 5.90 31.60 8.34
N PRO A 319 6.10 31.38 7.03
CA PRO A 319 5.16 31.83 6.02
C PRO A 319 3.93 30.92 6.02
N THR A 320 2.75 31.52 5.88
CA THR A 320 1.51 30.82 5.55
C THR A 320 1.60 30.26 4.13
N TYR A 321 1.63 28.93 3.99
CA TYR A 321 1.63 28.26 2.68
C TYR A 321 0.30 27.58 2.38
N GLN A 322 -0.16 27.81 1.14
CA GLN A 322 -1.34 27.21 0.53
C GLN A 322 -1.20 25.68 0.41
N GLN A 323 -2.30 24.98 0.69
CA GLN A 323 -2.46 23.55 0.43
C GLN A 323 -2.30 23.26 -1.07
N TYR A 324 -1.35 22.39 -1.45
CA TYR A 324 -1.29 21.84 -2.79
C TYR A 324 -2.36 20.74 -2.94
N PRO A 325 -3.12 20.69 -4.04
CA PRO A 325 -4.11 19.65 -4.26
C PRO A 325 -3.40 18.29 -4.38
N VAL A 326 -3.71 17.38 -3.46
CA VAL A 326 -3.31 15.98 -3.52
C VAL A 326 -4.25 15.29 -4.49
N GLN A 327 -3.74 14.90 -5.66
CA GLN A 327 -4.50 14.08 -6.62
C GLN A 327 -4.22 12.61 -6.33
N SER A 328 -5.19 11.95 -5.69
CA SER A 328 -5.33 10.49 -5.83
C SER A 328 -5.43 10.15 -7.32
N CYS A 329 -5.01 8.95 -7.71
CA CYS A 329 -5.12 8.49 -9.09
C CYS A 329 -6.60 8.32 -9.48
N HIS A 330 -7.30 9.42 -9.74
CA HIS A 330 -8.61 9.44 -10.37
C HIS A 330 -8.39 9.66 -11.86
N VAL A 331 -8.46 8.58 -12.62
CA VAL A 331 -8.57 8.65 -14.08
C VAL A 331 -9.89 9.35 -14.40
N GLN A 332 -9.83 10.59 -14.90
CA GLN A 332 -11.03 11.29 -15.39
C GLN A 332 -11.60 10.54 -16.60
N VAL A 333 -12.85 10.11 -16.48
CA VAL A 333 -13.60 9.44 -17.54
C VAL A 333 -14.31 10.51 -18.39
N PRO A 334 -14.21 10.51 -19.72
CA PRO A 334 -14.97 11.43 -20.55
C PRO A 334 -16.47 11.12 -20.46
N TYR A 335 -17.27 12.15 -20.15
CA TYR A 335 -18.73 12.08 -20.14
C TYR A 335 -19.26 11.89 -21.56
N GLY A 336 -19.95 10.78 -21.80
CA GLY A 336 -20.71 10.64 -23.05
C GLY A 336 -21.16 9.23 -23.41
N TYR A 337 -21.91 8.52 -22.56
CA TYR A 337 -22.78 7.41 -23.01
C TYR A 337 -24.03 7.33 -22.15
N GLN A 338 -25.12 7.92 -22.63
CA GLN A 338 -26.46 7.65 -22.13
C GLN A 338 -27.03 6.43 -22.88
N ASN A 339 -27.58 5.49 -22.11
CA ASN A 339 -28.42 4.37 -22.53
C ASN A 339 -27.79 3.35 -23.48
N LEU A 340 -27.06 2.38 -22.91
CA LEU A 340 -27.10 0.95 -23.25
C LEU A 340 -26.26 0.16 -22.21
N GLY A 341 -26.91 -0.79 -21.51
CA GLY A 341 -26.31 -1.83 -20.67
C GLY A 341 -25.01 -1.51 -19.93
N MET A 342 -25.11 -0.85 -18.76
CA MET A 342 -23.99 -0.48 -17.87
C MET A 342 -22.96 -1.61 -17.64
N HIS A 343 -23.40 -2.87 -17.63
CA HIS A 343 -22.49 -4.01 -17.41
C HIS A 343 -21.61 -4.35 -18.62
N ALA A 344 -22.16 -4.27 -19.84
CA ALA A 344 -21.41 -4.50 -21.07
C ALA A 344 -20.45 -3.35 -21.37
N ALA A 345 -20.90 -2.10 -21.14
CA ALA A 345 -20.04 -0.92 -21.25
C ALA A 345 -18.87 -0.97 -20.26
N TYR A 346 -19.09 -1.42 -19.03
CA TYR A 346 -18.01 -1.58 -18.04
C TYR A 346 -17.02 -2.68 -18.40
N GLN A 347 -17.48 -3.85 -18.86
CA GLN A 347 -16.58 -4.92 -19.33
C GLN A 347 -15.78 -4.51 -20.59
N GLN A 348 -16.42 -3.78 -21.52
CA GLN A 348 -15.75 -3.26 -22.72
C GLN A 348 -14.74 -2.16 -22.38
N MET A 349 -15.02 -1.35 -21.34
CA MET A 349 -14.10 -0.32 -20.85
C MET A 349 -12.88 -0.91 -20.13
N GLN A 350 -13.07 -1.97 -19.32
CA GLN A 350 -11.96 -2.75 -18.74
C GLN A 350 -11.10 -3.39 -19.84
N TYR A 351 -11.73 -3.91 -20.89
CA TYR A 351 -11.01 -4.47 -22.04
C TYR A 351 -10.24 -3.40 -22.82
N GLN A 352 -10.81 -2.21 -23.02
CA GLN A 352 -10.14 -1.09 -23.69
C GLN A 352 -9.00 -0.48 -22.85
N GLN A 353 -9.13 -0.42 -21.52
CA GLN A 353 -8.03 0.00 -20.63
C GLN A 353 -6.85 -0.98 -20.69
N VAL A 354 -7.13 -2.28 -20.72
CA VAL A 354 -6.09 -3.30 -20.94
C VAL A 354 -5.43 -3.12 -22.31
N MET A 355 -6.20 -2.90 -23.38
CA MET A 355 -5.66 -2.72 -24.73
C MET A 355 -4.88 -1.40 -24.92
N TYR A 356 -5.28 -0.31 -24.26
CA TYR A 356 -4.58 0.98 -24.33
C TYR A 356 -3.19 0.89 -23.69
N VAL A 357 -3.02 0.11 -22.61
CA VAL A 357 -1.71 -0.18 -22.02
C VAL A 357 -0.83 -1.01 -22.97
N TYR A 358 -1.41 -1.92 -23.76
CA TYR A 358 -0.68 -2.72 -24.75
C TYR A 358 -0.21 -1.91 -25.98
N GLN A 359 -0.93 -0.85 -26.35
CA GLN A 359 -0.60 -0.04 -27.53
C GLN A 359 0.60 0.90 -27.32
N TYR A 360 1.03 1.11 -26.07
CA TYR A 360 2.20 1.92 -25.69
C TYR A 360 3.34 1.10 -25.07
N ALA A 361 3.27 -0.23 -25.15
CA ALA A 361 4.28 -1.16 -24.61
C ALA A 361 4.95 -2.03 -25.69
N ILE A 362 4.88 -1.62 -26.98
CA ILE A 362 5.63 -2.21 -28.10
C ILE A 362 6.66 -1.19 -28.59
#